data_AF-A0AAE1FNA5-F1
#
_entry.id   AF-A0AAE1FNA5-F1
#
_cell.length_a   1.000
_cell.length_b   1.000
_cell.length_c   1.000
_cell.angle_alpha   90.00
_cell.angle_beta   90.00
_cell.angle_gamma   90.00
#
_symmetry.space_group_name_H-M   'P 1'
#
loop_
_entity.id
_entity.type
_entity.pdbx_description
1 polymer ?
#
loop_
_entity_poly.entity_id
_entity_poly.type
_entity_poly.pdbx_seq_one_letter_code
_entity_poly.pdbx_strand_id
1 'polypeptide(L)'
;MYCTRLASDVIKTSHLPSSLPSVLRLKRWYKLSMLRVIITVTSQPTTSQVIPLTPQLQQLAPLVLTPLVPKLTLVTTTTTTTTSIVIKMDSQRRFFVIGNWKMNVDKSRIDSIVKFMTAASLNPRTEAVVGCPSCYLSYARQQLPNNIGVAAQNCYKVAKGNFSGEISAAMIEDCGCEWVILGHPERRTIFHEPDDLIREKVAHALKSGLKVVACVCETKEDRDEGRTWQVLEAQMASLAASVSDWSRVVIAFEALWASNTGVLATPNQVQEVLSQLRQWLRHNVSHSVADTTRIIYAGSVSSDNCQEMARLADLDGFLVGSAALRTDIIDIINARGSYVSRIVNFFSEQERSLKRI
;
A
#
# COMPACT_ATOMS: atom_id res chain seq x y z
N MET A 1 -8.28 52.46 21.14
CA MET A 1 -7.75 52.18 22.49
C MET A 1 -8.41 50.89 22.96
N TYR A 2 -7.63 49.93 23.47
CA TYR A 2 -8.04 48.66 24.09
C TYR A 2 -8.69 47.61 23.15
N CYS A 3 -8.45 46.30 23.27
CA CYS A 3 -7.45 45.55 24.02
C CYS A 3 -7.40 44.09 23.52
N THR A 4 -6.22 43.53 23.70
CA THR A 4 -5.76 42.14 23.80
C THR A 4 -6.71 41.01 24.27
N ARG A 5 -6.39 39.80 23.76
CA ARG A 5 -6.15 38.49 24.45
C ARG A 5 -7.30 37.50 24.73
N LEU A 6 -6.87 36.21 24.67
CA LEU A 6 -7.42 34.95 25.26
C LEU A 6 -8.59 34.31 24.52
N ALA A 7 -8.80 32.99 24.49
CA ALA A 7 -8.06 31.78 24.90
C ALA A 7 -8.86 30.57 24.31
N SER A 8 -8.19 29.48 23.97
CA SER A 8 -8.34 28.12 24.52
C SER A 8 -9.75 27.56 24.78
N ASP A 9 -9.87 26.27 24.40
CA ASP A 9 -10.84 25.26 24.87
C ASP A 9 -12.30 25.35 24.40
N VAL A 10 -12.75 24.28 23.73
CA VAL A 10 -13.69 23.29 24.29
C VAL A 10 -13.85 22.15 23.28
N ILE A 11 -13.19 21.02 23.55
CA ILE A 11 -13.75 19.70 23.29
C ILE A 11 -14.32 19.24 24.63
N LYS A 12 -15.65 19.18 24.73
CA LYS A 12 -16.35 18.33 25.71
C LYS A 12 -17.58 17.73 25.03
N THR A 13 -17.49 16.44 24.75
CA THR A 13 -18.63 15.58 24.46
C THR A 13 -19.31 15.17 25.76
N SER A 14 -20.57 15.57 25.96
CA SER A 14 -21.52 14.86 26.84
C SER A 14 -22.94 15.40 26.66
N HIS A 15 -23.87 14.47 26.47
CA HIS A 15 -25.35 14.61 26.41
C HIS A 15 -25.96 14.96 25.04
N LEU A 16 -26.41 13.90 24.35
CA LEU A 16 -27.56 13.97 23.44
C LEU A 16 -28.84 14.23 24.26
N PRO A 17 -29.68 15.17 23.82
CA PRO A 17 -31.08 14.81 23.56
C PRO A 17 -31.51 15.10 22.11
N SER A 18 -32.43 14.28 21.66
CA SER A 18 -33.09 14.26 20.35
C SER A 18 -33.92 15.52 20.04
N SER A 19 -33.54 16.26 18.99
CA SER A 19 -34.41 16.87 17.95
C SER A 19 -33.61 17.88 17.09
N LEU A 20 -33.54 17.63 15.77
CA LEU A 20 -32.95 18.50 14.73
C LEU A 20 -33.68 19.88 14.61
N PRO A 21 -33.23 20.88 13.80
CA PRO A 21 -31.94 21.14 13.14
C PRO A 21 -31.40 22.58 13.37
N SER A 22 -30.11 22.76 13.67
CA SER A 22 -29.49 24.10 13.73
C SER A 22 -28.92 24.52 12.38
N VAL A 23 -29.81 25.03 11.52
CA VAL A 23 -29.45 25.89 10.38
C VAL A 23 -28.79 27.15 10.93
N LEU A 24 -27.47 27.25 10.80
CA LEU A 24 -26.73 28.49 11.00
C LEU A 24 -27.15 29.48 9.90
N ARG A 25 -28.07 30.39 10.26
CA ARG A 25 -28.48 31.55 9.44
C ARG A 25 -27.29 32.51 9.28
N LEU A 26 -26.61 32.47 8.14
CA LEU A 26 -25.76 33.58 7.67
C LEU A 26 -26.57 34.47 6.72
N LYS A 27 -27.14 35.55 7.27
CA LYS A 27 -27.82 36.61 6.50
C LYS A 27 -26.79 37.61 5.93
N ARG A 28 -27.00 37.96 4.64
CA ARG A 28 -26.53 39.14 3.87
C ARG A 28 -25.13 39.13 3.20
N TRP A 29 -25.16 38.78 1.91
CA TRP A 29 -24.53 39.37 0.70
C TRP A 29 -23.18 40.09 0.80
N TYR A 30 -22.18 39.55 0.08
CA TYR A 30 -21.13 40.32 -0.59
C TYR A 30 -21.08 39.97 -2.08
N LYS A 31 -20.84 41.00 -2.90
CA LYS A 31 -20.73 40.97 -4.37
C LYS A 31 -19.89 39.79 -4.87
N LEU A 32 -20.44 39.10 -5.87
CA LEU A 32 -19.77 38.11 -6.71
C LEU A 32 -18.43 38.64 -7.24
N SER A 33 -17.34 38.17 -6.65
CA SER A 33 -16.12 37.92 -7.40
C SER A 33 -15.93 36.40 -7.37
N MET A 34 -15.99 35.76 -8.54
CA MET A 34 -15.70 34.33 -8.67
C MET A 34 -14.22 34.10 -8.34
N LEU A 35 -13.88 34.00 -7.06
CA LEU A 35 -12.60 33.44 -6.64
C LEU A 35 -12.65 31.94 -6.93
N ARG A 36 -12.10 31.56 -8.09
CA ARG A 36 -11.84 30.16 -8.41
C ARG A 36 -10.82 29.65 -7.40
N VAL A 37 -11.10 28.50 -6.80
CA VAL A 37 -10.08 27.75 -6.06
C VAL A 37 -9.47 26.75 -7.02
N ILE A 38 -8.14 26.67 -7.01
CA ILE A 38 -7.41 25.62 -7.71
C ILE A 38 -6.87 24.70 -6.61
N ILE A 39 -7.37 23.46 -6.56
CA ILE A 39 -6.76 22.42 -5.74
C ILE A 39 -5.67 21.77 -6.58
N THR A 40 -4.43 22.19 -6.43
CA THR A 40 -3.32 21.56 -7.13
C THR A 40 -2.78 20.43 -6.25
N VAL A 41 -3.14 19.18 -6.56
CA VAL A 41 -2.50 18.01 -5.96
C VAL A 41 -1.21 17.75 -6.72
N THR A 42 -0.07 18.13 -6.16
CA THR A 42 1.23 17.91 -6.81
C THR A 42 1.98 16.80 -6.10
N SER A 43 2.23 15.69 -6.81
CA SER A 43 3.25 14.71 -6.41
C SER A 43 4.56 14.87 -7.20
N GLN A 44 4.52 15.64 -8.32
CA GLN A 44 5.58 16.21 -9.20
C GLN A 44 4.87 16.69 -10.52
N PRO A 45 5.50 17.49 -11.43
CA PRO A 45 4.77 18.41 -12.31
C PRO A 45 4.11 17.67 -13.47
N THR A 46 2.78 17.77 -13.64
CA THR A 46 2.05 17.77 -14.93
C THR A 46 0.56 17.43 -14.84
N THR A 47 -0.01 17.03 -13.70
CA THR A 47 -1.47 16.82 -13.61
C THR A 47 -2.12 17.63 -12.51
N SER A 48 -2.65 18.79 -12.90
CA SER A 48 -3.47 19.67 -12.05
C SER A 48 -4.94 19.47 -12.42
N GLN A 49 -5.78 19.05 -11.48
CA GLN A 49 -7.25 19.11 -11.65
C GLN A 49 -7.78 20.37 -10.95
N VAL A 50 -8.63 21.14 -11.64
CA VAL A 50 -9.19 22.39 -11.10
C VAL A 50 -10.59 22.11 -10.55
N ILE A 51 -10.82 22.41 -9.27
CA ILE A 51 -12.14 22.29 -8.63
C ILE A 51 -12.53 23.65 -8.02
N PRO A 52 -13.50 24.36 -8.59
CA PRO A 52 -13.97 25.62 -8.02
C PRO A 52 -14.70 25.37 -6.69
N LEU A 53 -14.22 25.97 -5.60
CA LEU A 53 -14.89 25.93 -4.29
C LEU A 53 -15.60 27.26 -3.98
N THR A 54 -16.68 27.19 -3.20
CA THR A 54 -17.36 28.38 -2.66
C THR A 54 -16.53 29.04 -1.54
N PRO A 55 -16.70 30.34 -1.26
CA PRO A 55 -15.97 31.06 -0.19
C PRO A 55 -16.12 30.44 1.21
N GLN A 56 -17.23 29.76 1.49
CA GLN A 56 -17.46 29.05 2.76
C GLN A 56 -16.58 27.79 2.88
N LEU A 57 -16.40 27.04 1.78
CA LEU A 57 -15.56 25.84 1.77
C LEU A 57 -14.06 26.18 1.83
N GLN A 58 -13.65 27.39 1.43
CA GLN A 58 -12.27 27.86 1.52
C GLN A 58 -11.76 27.92 2.98
N GLN A 59 -12.59 28.37 3.93
CA GLN A 59 -12.20 28.48 5.33
C GLN A 59 -12.22 27.13 6.07
N LEU A 60 -13.04 26.18 5.61
CA LEU A 60 -13.21 24.87 6.22
C LEU A 60 -12.24 23.81 5.68
N ALA A 61 -11.71 23.99 4.47
CA ALA A 61 -10.83 23.01 3.83
C ALA A 61 -9.65 22.56 4.73
N PRO A 62 -8.95 23.43 5.48
CA PRO A 62 -7.87 22.99 6.36
C PRO A 62 -8.33 22.14 7.55
N LEU A 63 -9.48 22.48 8.14
CA LEU A 63 -10.04 21.76 9.28
C LEU A 63 -10.61 20.38 8.89
N VAL A 64 -10.99 20.23 7.62
CA VAL A 64 -11.67 19.05 7.08
C VAL A 64 -10.73 18.07 6.35
N LEU A 65 -9.69 18.58 5.69
CA LEU A 65 -8.74 17.73 4.94
C LEU A 65 -7.71 17.04 5.83
N THR A 66 -7.31 17.68 6.94
CA THR A 66 -6.28 17.16 7.86
C THR A 66 -6.68 15.82 8.52
N PRO A 67 -7.94 15.61 8.96
CA PRO A 67 -8.39 14.31 9.48
C PRO A 67 -8.56 13.22 8.40
N LEU A 68 -8.91 13.60 7.16
CA LEU A 68 -9.19 12.65 6.08
C LEU A 68 -7.93 12.08 5.43
N VAL A 69 -6.81 12.80 5.53
CA VAL A 69 -5.52 12.39 4.98
C VAL A 69 -4.42 12.87 5.94
N PRO A 70 -3.98 12.03 6.90
CA PRO A 70 -3.15 12.45 8.04
C PRO A 70 -1.73 12.91 7.69
N LYS A 71 -1.33 12.91 6.41
CA LYS A 71 -0.01 13.33 5.91
C LYS A 71 -0.10 14.41 4.79
N LEU A 72 -1.10 15.29 4.86
CA LEU A 72 -1.18 16.44 3.96
C LEU A 72 -0.55 17.67 4.60
N THR A 73 0.38 18.29 3.88
CA THR A 73 0.71 19.70 4.11
C THR A 73 -0.13 20.53 3.14
N LEU A 74 -0.99 21.38 3.70
CA LEU A 74 -1.78 22.34 2.94
C LEU A 74 -0.96 23.61 2.77
N VAL A 75 -0.66 23.99 1.54
CA VAL A 75 -0.03 25.27 1.23
C VAL A 75 -1.04 26.15 0.52
N THR A 76 -1.51 27.18 1.21
CA THR A 76 -2.40 28.18 0.62
C THR A 76 -1.54 29.18 -0.15
N THR A 77 -1.81 29.33 -1.45
CA THR A 77 -1.18 30.37 -2.28
C THR A 77 -2.25 31.34 -2.74
N THR A 78 -2.13 32.61 -2.39
CA THR A 78 -3.11 33.63 -2.73
C THR A 78 -2.49 34.63 -3.71
N THR A 79 -3.06 34.73 -4.91
CA THR A 79 -2.83 35.86 -5.82
C THR A 79 -4.03 36.80 -5.77
N THR A 80 -3.92 38.00 -6.36
CA THR A 80 -4.96 39.05 -6.37
C THR A 80 -6.34 38.59 -6.90
N THR A 81 -6.43 37.45 -7.57
CA THR A 81 -7.66 36.93 -8.20
C THR A 81 -7.95 35.46 -7.89
N THR A 82 -7.08 34.72 -7.19
CA THR A 82 -7.22 33.26 -7.02
C THR A 82 -6.57 32.79 -5.71
N THR A 83 -7.33 32.02 -4.91
CA THR A 83 -6.79 31.29 -3.76
C THR A 83 -6.62 29.83 -4.17
N SER A 84 -5.41 29.29 -4.14
CA SER A 84 -5.13 27.89 -4.46
C SER A 84 -4.75 27.12 -3.20
N ILE A 85 -5.24 25.90 -3.06
CA ILE A 85 -4.80 24.96 -2.03
C ILE A 85 -3.89 23.95 -2.72
N VAL A 86 -2.59 24.03 -2.45
CA VAL A 86 -1.63 23.02 -2.90
C VAL A 86 -1.57 21.94 -1.84
N ILE A 87 -1.93 20.73 -2.24
CA ILE A 87 -1.85 19.56 -1.38
C ILE A 87 -0.50 18.90 -1.67
N LYS A 88 0.47 19.13 -0.77
CA LYS A 88 1.75 18.39 -0.79
C LYS A 88 1.53 17.08 -0.04
N MET A 89 1.51 15.99 -0.81
CA MET A 89 1.57 14.64 -0.25
C MET A 89 3.00 14.42 0.23
N ASP A 90 3.18 14.17 1.52
CA ASP A 90 4.44 13.58 2.00
C ASP A 90 4.69 12.30 1.22
N SER A 91 5.92 12.06 0.75
CA SER A 91 6.21 11.07 -0.29
C SER A 91 5.76 9.67 0.14
N GLN A 92 4.55 9.29 -0.23
CA GLN A 92 4.04 7.98 0.12
C GLN A 92 4.78 6.93 -0.71
N ARG A 93 5.30 5.91 -0.03
CA ARG A 93 5.80 4.70 -0.66
C ARG A 93 4.75 4.21 -1.64
N ARG A 94 5.19 3.95 -2.88
CA ARG A 94 4.31 3.48 -3.95
C ARG A 94 3.60 2.21 -3.48
N PHE A 95 2.27 2.17 -3.61
CA PHE A 95 1.49 1.01 -3.21
C PHE A 95 1.91 -0.21 -4.04
N PHE A 96 2.06 -1.37 -3.42
CA PHE A 96 2.57 -2.57 -4.09
C PHE A 96 1.63 -3.75 -3.90
N VAL A 97 1.12 -4.33 -4.98
CA VAL A 97 0.25 -5.49 -4.93
C VAL A 97 0.88 -6.62 -5.73
N ILE A 98 1.12 -7.75 -5.07
CA ILE A 98 1.57 -8.98 -5.71
C ILE A 98 0.55 -10.10 -5.56
N GLY A 99 0.11 -10.65 -6.69
CA GLY A 99 -0.74 -11.82 -6.72
C GLY A 99 0.08 -13.11 -6.81
N ASN A 100 0.32 -13.79 -5.69
CA ASN A 100 1.03 -15.07 -5.68
C ASN A 100 0.08 -16.20 -6.09
N TRP A 101 0.18 -16.68 -7.34
CA TRP A 101 -0.69 -17.73 -7.86
C TRP A 101 -0.46 -19.09 -7.20
N LYS A 102 0.66 -19.28 -6.49
CA LYS A 102 1.09 -20.57 -5.94
C LYS A 102 1.00 -21.66 -7.02
N MET A 103 0.67 -22.89 -6.67
CA MET A 103 0.56 -24.02 -7.59
C MET A 103 -0.87 -24.18 -8.16
N ASN A 104 -1.44 -23.15 -8.82
CA ASN A 104 -2.87 -23.13 -9.20
C ASN A 104 -3.19 -22.73 -10.66
N VAL A 105 -2.21 -22.60 -11.55
CA VAL A 105 -2.45 -22.10 -12.92
C VAL A 105 -1.95 -23.06 -13.98
N ASP A 106 -2.65 -23.06 -15.11
CA ASP A 106 -2.21 -23.54 -16.41
C ASP A 106 -2.24 -22.38 -17.43
N LYS A 107 -1.88 -22.62 -18.69
CA LYS A 107 -1.88 -21.56 -19.72
C LYS A 107 -3.26 -20.92 -19.93
N SER A 108 -4.33 -21.71 -19.98
CA SER A 108 -5.70 -21.21 -20.16
C SER A 108 -6.13 -20.30 -19.00
N ARG A 109 -5.74 -20.67 -17.77
CA ARG A 109 -5.98 -19.86 -16.59
C ARG A 109 -5.18 -18.57 -16.61
N ILE A 110 -3.91 -18.62 -17.05
CA ILE A 110 -3.07 -17.42 -17.23
C ILE A 110 -3.70 -16.48 -18.25
N ASP A 111 -4.14 -16.99 -19.41
CA ASP A 111 -4.78 -16.19 -20.47
C ASP A 111 -6.05 -15.51 -19.96
N SER A 112 -6.84 -16.23 -19.16
CA SER A 112 -8.03 -15.69 -18.51
C SER A 112 -7.70 -14.54 -17.55
N ILE A 113 -6.63 -14.70 -16.75
CA ILE A 113 -6.15 -13.66 -15.82
C ILE A 113 -5.66 -12.43 -16.58
N VAL A 114 -4.83 -12.64 -17.60
CA VAL A 114 -4.33 -11.58 -18.49
C VAL A 114 -5.50 -10.83 -19.11
N LYS A 115 -6.52 -11.53 -19.61
CA LYS A 115 -7.69 -10.91 -20.24
C LYS A 115 -8.45 -9.96 -19.30
N PHE A 116 -8.77 -10.37 -18.08
CA PHE A 116 -9.50 -9.47 -17.17
C PHE A 116 -8.60 -8.35 -16.63
N MET A 117 -7.30 -8.61 -16.42
CA MET A 117 -6.35 -7.60 -15.94
C MET A 117 -6.12 -6.49 -16.97
N THR A 118 -6.06 -6.84 -18.25
CA THR A 118 -5.88 -5.90 -19.37
C THR A 118 -7.15 -5.14 -19.73
N ALA A 119 -8.33 -5.73 -19.49
CA ALA A 119 -9.62 -5.06 -19.69
C ALA A 119 -9.95 -4.03 -18.60
N ALA A 120 -9.29 -4.10 -17.44
CA ALA A 120 -9.56 -3.23 -16.30
C ALA A 120 -8.72 -1.95 -16.30
N SER A 121 -9.25 -0.89 -15.68
CA SER A 121 -8.46 0.31 -15.35
C SER A 121 -7.74 0.09 -14.03
N LEU A 122 -6.43 -0.17 -14.12
CA LEU A 122 -5.57 -0.35 -12.95
C LEU A 122 -4.99 0.99 -12.50
N ASN A 123 -4.95 1.23 -11.19
CA ASN A 123 -4.39 2.44 -10.63
C ASN A 123 -2.89 2.55 -11.00
N PRO A 124 -2.48 3.58 -11.77
CA PRO A 124 -1.10 3.71 -12.22
C PRO A 124 -0.12 4.01 -11.07
N ARG A 125 -0.63 4.40 -9.89
CA ARG A 125 0.17 4.62 -8.68
C ARG A 125 0.40 3.34 -7.87
N THR A 126 -0.21 2.23 -8.26
CA THR A 126 0.09 0.91 -7.71
C THR A 126 1.12 0.22 -8.59
N GLU A 127 2.15 -0.39 -8.00
CA GLU A 127 3.01 -1.37 -8.68
C GLU A 127 2.34 -2.73 -8.55
N ALA A 128 1.93 -3.31 -9.69
CA ALA A 128 1.26 -4.60 -9.74
C ALA A 128 2.25 -5.67 -10.22
N VAL A 129 2.31 -6.79 -9.51
CA VAL A 129 3.18 -7.94 -9.82
C VAL A 129 2.39 -9.24 -9.71
N VAL A 130 2.74 -10.26 -10.47
CA VAL A 130 2.21 -11.62 -10.29
C VAL A 130 3.32 -12.61 -9.94
N GLY A 131 3.09 -13.47 -8.95
CA GLY A 131 3.98 -14.59 -8.61
C GLY A 131 3.56 -15.83 -9.38
N CYS A 132 4.37 -16.26 -10.34
CA CYS A 132 4.04 -17.33 -11.29
C CYS A 132 4.84 -18.62 -11.01
N PRO A 133 4.22 -19.82 -11.16
CA PRO A 133 4.97 -21.08 -11.19
C PRO A 133 6.09 -21.07 -12.21
N SER A 134 7.23 -21.68 -11.86
CA SER A 134 8.46 -21.64 -12.67
C SER A 134 8.27 -22.13 -14.10
N CYS A 135 7.48 -23.20 -14.30
CA CYS A 135 7.20 -23.77 -15.62
C CYS A 135 6.40 -22.84 -16.56
N TYR A 136 5.83 -21.75 -16.03
CA TYR A 136 5.05 -20.77 -16.81
C TYR A 136 5.65 -19.36 -16.80
N LEU A 137 6.84 -19.13 -16.23
CA LEU A 137 7.42 -17.78 -16.10
C LEU A 137 7.55 -17.05 -17.44
N SER A 138 8.22 -17.68 -18.41
CA SER A 138 8.40 -17.09 -19.75
C SER A 138 7.06 -16.85 -20.44
N TYR A 139 6.10 -17.77 -20.30
CA TYR A 139 4.76 -17.62 -20.86
C TYR A 139 4.00 -16.44 -20.24
N ALA A 140 3.97 -16.35 -18.91
CA ALA A 140 3.30 -15.25 -18.20
C ALA A 140 3.93 -13.89 -18.56
N ARG A 141 5.27 -13.83 -18.67
CA ARG A 141 5.95 -12.59 -19.06
C ARG A 141 5.59 -12.14 -20.48
N GLN A 142 5.48 -13.08 -21.43
CA GLN A 142 5.07 -12.77 -22.81
C GLN A 142 3.61 -12.29 -22.92
N GLN A 143 2.70 -12.85 -22.10
CA GLN A 143 1.28 -12.51 -22.15
C GLN A 143 0.94 -11.22 -21.38
N LEU A 144 1.63 -10.94 -20.27
CA LEU A 144 1.31 -9.79 -19.43
C LEU A 144 1.90 -8.49 -20.00
N PRO A 145 1.15 -7.37 -19.93
CA PRO A 145 1.67 -6.08 -20.35
C PRO A 145 2.85 -5.64 -19.47
N ASN A 146 3.74 -4.82 -20.03
CA ASN A 146 5.00 -4.43 -19.39
C ASN A 146 4.82 -3.63 -18.08
N ASN A 147 3.64 -3.04 -17.84
CA ASN A 147 3.33 -2.34 -16.60
C ASN A 147 2.93 -3.28 -15.44
N ILE A 148 2.79 -4.58 -15.70
CA ILE A 148 2.58 -5.61 -14.68
C ILE A 148 3.87 -6.44 -14.57
N GLY A 149 4.51 -6.42 -13.41
CA GLY A 149 5.71 -7.21 -13.13
C GLY A 149 5.39 -8.71 -13.05
N VAL A 150 6.40 -9.55 -13.31
CA VAL A 150 6.32 -11.00 -13.11
C VAL A 150 7.43 -11.41 -12.15
N ALA A 151 7.04 -12.20 -11.15
CA ALA A 151 7.91 -12.74 -10.13
C ALA A 151 7.97 -14.26 -10.19
N ALA A 152 9.16 -14.82 -10.00
CA ALA A 152 9.28 -16.22 -9.62
C ALA A 152 8.84 -16.44 -8.17
N GLN A 153 8.31 -17.62 -7.87
CA GLN A 153 7.83 -17.96 -6.51
C GLN A 153 8.94 -18.47 -5.57
N ASN A 154 10.12 -18.77 -6.10
CA ASN A 154 11.35 -19.13 -5.37
C ASN A 154 12.54 -19.04 -6.34
N CYS A 155 13.77 -18.99 -5.81
CA CYS A 155 14.99 -19.26 -6.58
C CYS A 155 16.11 -19.76 -5.65
N TYR A 156 17.20 -20.24 -6.24
CA TYR A 156 18.34 -20.75 -5.49
C TYR A 156 19.45 -19.72 -5.31
N LYS A 157 20.37 -20.02 -4.38
CA LYS A 157 21.42 -19.12 -3.89
C LYS A 157 22.68 -19.01 -4.75
N VAL A 158 22.69 -19.63 -5.94
CA VAL A 158 23.81 -19.57 -6.89
C VAL A 158 23.32 -19.50 -8.33
N ALA A 159 24.15 -18.96 -9.23
CA ALA A 159 23.77 -18.69 -10.61
C ALA A 159 23.60 -19.97 -11.46
N LYS A 160 24.38 -21.02 -11.18
CA LYS A 160 24.35 -22.32 -11.86
C LYS A 160 25.05 -23.39 -11.01
N GLY A 161 24.75 -24.66 -11.27
CA GLY A 161 25.41 -25.80 -10.63
C GLY A 161 24.55 -27.07 -10.68
N ASN A 162 24.99 -28.10 -9.96
CA ASN A 162 24.33 -29.40 -9.92
C ASN A 162 23.19 -29.42 -8.88
N PHE A 163 22.14 -28.64 -9.14
CA PHE A 163 20.97 -28.48 -8.26
C PHE A 163 19.67 -28.85 -9.00
N SER A 164 19.51 -30.13 -9.33
CA SER A 164 18.35 -30.62 -10.08
C SER A 164 17.03 -30.21 -9.44
N GLY A 165 16.15 -29.58 -10.21
CA GLY A 165 14.84 -29.08 -9.77
C GLY A 165 14.83 -27.60 -9.35
N GLU A 166 15.99 -27.01 -9.07
CA GLU A 166 16.10 -25.60 -8.73
C GLU A 166 16.17 -24.70 -9.97
N ILE A 167 15.78 -23.43 -9.80
CA ILE A 167 16.02 -22.35 -10.78
C ILE A 167 16.88 -21.26 -10.16
N SER A 168 17.73 -20.63 -10.96
CA SER A 168 18.60 -19.54 -10.49
C SER A 168 18.01 -18.16 -10.79
N ALA A 169 18.53 -17.14 -10.11
CA ALA A 169 18.20 -15.74 -10.40
C ALA A 169 18.48 -15.38 -11.88
N ALA A 170 19.58 -15.88 -12.44
CA ALA A 170 19.93 -15.66 -13.86
C ALA A 170 18.88 -16.24 -14.83
N MET A 171 18.29 -17.41 -14.52
CA MET A 171 17.21 -17.99 -15.34
C MET A 171 15.92 -17.14 -15.30
N ILE A 172 15.65 -16.49 -14.17
CA ILE A 172 14.49 -15.61 -14.00
C ILE A 172 14.67 -14.35 -14.85
N GLU A 173 15.87 -13.76 -14.82
CA GLU A 173 16.21 -12.60 -15.65
C GLU A 173 16.17 -12.94 -17.15
N ASP A 174 16.67 -14.12 -17.54
CA ASP A 174 16.61 -14.62 -18.93
C ASP A 174 15.17 -14.77 -19.43
N CYS A 175 14.22 -15.12 -18.54
CA CYS A 175 12.79 -15.10 -18.85
C CYS A 175 12.18 -13.69 -18.97
N GLY A 176 12.96 -12.62 -18.76
CA GLY A 176 12.50 -11.23 -18.74
C GLY A 176 11.74 -10.84 -17.47
N CYS A 177 11.86 -11.62 -16.39
CA CYS A 177 11.23 -11.34 -15.10
C CYS A 177 12.19 -10.56 -14.20
N GLU A 178 11.65 -9.71 -13.33
CA GLU A 178 12.46 -8.79 -12.50
C GLU A 178 12.26 -8.99 -10.99
N TRP A 179 11.33 -9.87 -10.58
CA TRP A 179 10.98 -10.10 -9.18
C TRP A 179 11.16 -11.56 -8.77
N VAL A 180 11.37 -11.80 -7.47
CA VAL A 180 11.27 -13.12 -6.85
C VAL A 180 10.68 -13.02 -5.44
N ILE A 181 9.83 -13.99 -5.08
CA ILE A 181 9.32 -14.18 -3.72
C ILE A 181 10.26 -15.15 -2.99
N LEU A 182 10.76 -14.77 -1.81
CA LEU A 182 11.68 -15.58 -1.01
C LEU A 182 11.26 -15.63 0.45
N GLY A 183 11.48 -16.79 1.08
CA GLY A 183 11.07 -17.02 2.46
C GLY A 183 9.56 -17.08 2.67
N HIS A 184 8.77 -17.36 1.62
CA HIS A 184 7.33 -17.53 1.73
C HIS A 184 7.01 -18.59 2.81
N PRO A 185 5.95 -18.42 3.63
CA PRO A 185 5.72 -19.32 4.76
C PRO A 185 5.61 -20.80 4.40
N GLU A 186 5.00 -21.14 3.27
CA GLU A 186 4.98 -22.52 2.75
C GLU A 186 6.40 -23.10 2.54
N ARG A 187 7.38 -22.29 2.11
CA ARG A 187 8.78 -22.73 1.99
C ARG A 187 9.40 -22.98 3.36
N ARG A 188 9.08 -22.13 4.34
CA ARG A 188 9.58 -22.26 5.73
C ARG A 188 8.96 -23.46 6.45
N THR A 189 7.65 -23.67 6.32
CA THR A 189 6.91 -24.65 7.15
C THR A 189 6.77 -26.01 6.49
N ILE A 190 6.59 -26.09 5.17
CA ILE A 190 6.40 -27.36 4.44
C ILE A 190 7.74 -27.88 3.89
N PHE A 191 8.58 -26.98 3.41
CA PHE A 191 9.88 -27.33 2.79
C PHE A 191 11.07 -27.06 3.70
N HIS A 192 10.80 -26.59 4.91
CA HIS A 192 11.80 -26.39 5.97
C HIS A 192 13.00 -25.54 5.54
N GLU A 193 12.79 -24.50 4.71
CA GLU A 193 13.85 -23.56 4.37
C GLU A 193 14.26 -22.74 5.61
N PRO A 194 15.50 -22.88 6.13
CA PRO A 194 15.94 -22.13 7.30
C PRO A 194 16.28 -20.68 6.96
N ASP A 195 16.31 -19.81 7.98
CA ASP A 195 16.63 -18.38 7.82
C ASP A 195 17.96 -18.13 7.11
N ASP A 196 18.99 -18.94 7.40
CA ASP A 196 20.30 -18.82 6.74
C ASP A 196 20.24 -19.08 5.23
N LEU A 197 19.44 -20.06 4.80
CA LEU A 197 19.26 -20.35 3.37
C LEU A 197 18.49 -19.21 2.68
N ILE A 198 17.44 -18.71 3.33
CA ILE A 198 16.63 -17.61 2.80
C ILE A 198 17.49 -16.35 2.67
N ARG A 199 18.31 -16.04 3.68
CA ARG A 199 19.31 -14.96 3.65
C ARG A 199 20.24 -15.09 2.45
N GLU A 200 20.82 -16.27 2.23
CA GLU A 200 21.73 -16.52 1.09
C GLU A 200 21.02 -16.35 -0.27
N LYS A 201 19.76 -16.81 -0.38
CA LYS A 201 18.95 -16.61 -1.59
C LYS A 201 18.67 -15.13 -1.84
N VAL A 202 18.30 -14.37 -0.81
CA VAL A 202 18.01 -12.92 -0.92
C VAL A 202 19.25 -12.17 -1.38
N ALA A 203 20.41 -12.41 -0.76
CA ALA A 203 21.68 -11.80 -1.18
C ALA A 203 22.01 -12.11 -2.65
N HIS A 204 21.87 -13.38 -3.05
CA HIS A 204 22.18 -13.79 -4.41
C HIS A 204 21.22 -13.18 -5.45
N ALA A 205 19.92 -13.14 -5.15
CA ALA A 205 18.92 -12.54 -6.02
C ALA A 205 19.18 -11.04 -6.24
N LEU A 206 19.43 -10.29 -5.15
CA LEU A 206 19.75 -8.86 -5.22
C LEU A 206 21.05 -8.59 -6.00
N LYS A 207 22.09 -9.40 -5.77
CA LYS A 207 23.36 -9.32 -6.50
C LYS A 207 23.20 -9.59 -8.00
N SER A 208 22.27 -10.46 -8.37
CA SER A 208 22.03 -10.82 -9.78
C SER A 208 21.31 -9.71 -10.53
N GLY A 209 20.48 -8.93 -9.84
CA GLY A 209 19.74 -7.83 -10.45
C GLY A 209 18.24 -7.85 -10.17
N LEU A 210 17.75 -8.92 -9.54
CA LEU A 210 16.35 -9.09 -9.18
C LEU A 210 15.94 -8.17 -8.03
N LYS A 211 14.66 -7.81 -8.03
CA LYS A 211 13.95 -7.27 -6.88
C LYS A 211 13.36 -8.43 -6.07
N VAL A 212 13.26 -8.26 -4.75
CA VAL A 212 12.89 -9.34 -3.84
C VAL A 212 11.67 -8.95 -3.01
N VAL A 213 10.67 -9.84 -2.99
CA VAL A 213 9.63 -9.86 -1.95
C VAL A 213 10.09 -10.84 -0.87
N ALA A 214 10.60 -10.32 0.24
CA ALA A 214 11.11 -11.11 1.36
C ALA A 214 10.00 -11.32 2.39
N CYS A 215 9.58 -12.56 2.58
CA CYS A 215 8.48 -12.88 3.50
C CYS A 215 9.00 -13.21 4.91
N VAL A 216 8.29 -12.67 5.90
CA VAL A 216 8.46 -12.97 7.33
C VAL A 216 7.10 -13.36 7.91
N CYS A 217 7.11 -14.28 8.88
CA CYS A 217 5.87 -14.82 9.45
C CYS A 217 6.08 -15.39 10.85
N GLU A 218 5.01 -15.38 11.64
CA GLU A 218 4.86 -16.16 12.88
C GLU A 218 3.82 -17.27 12.69
N THR A 219 3.96 -18.37 13.44
CA THR A 219 2.93 -19.42 13.49
C THR A 219 1.83 -19.10 14.50
N LYS A 220 0.81 -19.94 14.57
CA LYS A 220 -0.21 -19.84 15.61
C LYS A 220 0.39 -20.05 17.00
N GLU A 221 1.29 -21.02 17.13
CA GLU A 221 1.99 -21.35 18.37
C GLU A 221 2.83 -20.16 18.84
N ASP A 222 3.57 -19.52 17.93
CA ASP A 222 4.32 -18.31 18.25
C ASP A 222 3.42 -17.18 18.76
N ARG A 223 2.23 -17.02 18.17
CA ARG A 223 1.27 -16.01 18.60
C ARG A 223 0.69 -16.34 19.97
N ASP A 224 0.23 -17.57 20.17
CA ASP A 224 -0.40 -18.03 21.40
C ASP A 224 0.57 -18.00 22.58
N GLU A 225 1.87 -18.18 22.32
CA GLU A 225 2.94 -18.11 23.32
C GLU A 225 3.57 -16.70 23.46
N GLY A 226 3.01 -15.68 22.79
CA GLY A 226 3.48 -14.29 22.91
C GLY A 226 4.84 -14.01 22.27
N ARG A 227 5.31 -14.88 21.37
CA ARG A 227 6.61 -14.81 20.68
C ARG A 227 6.58 -14.13 19.32
N THR A 228 5.44 -13.61 18.86
CA THR A 228 5.31 -12.97 17.52
C THR A 228 6.48 -12.04 17.21
N TRP A 229 6.78 -11.09 18.10
CA TRP A 229 7.87 -10.14 17.84
C TRP A 229 9.25 -10.80 17.86
N GLN A 230 9.52 -11.70 18.81
CA GLN A 230 10.80 -12.40 18.91
C GLN A 230 11.13 -13.15 17.61
N VAL A 231 10.14 -13.84 17.02
CA VAL A 231 10.31 -14.61 15.78
C VAL A 231 10.52 -13.69 14.60
N LEU A 232 9.72 -12.64 14.46
CA LEU A 232 9.84 -11.68 13.37
C LEU A 232 11.15 -10.90 13.43
N GLU A 233 11.60 -10.51 14.62
CA GLU A 233 12.88 -9.83 14.83
C GLU A 233 14.06 -10.71 14.40
N ALA A 234 14.06 -12.00 14.74
CA ALA A 234 15.10 -12.93 14.32
C ALA A 234 15.16 -13.08 12.79
N GLN A 235 14.01 -13.24 12.13
CA GLN A 235 13.92 -13.32 10.67
C GLN A 235 14.38 -12.01 10.02
N MET A 236 13.97 -10.87 10.54
CA MET A 236 14.38 -9.54 10.06
C MET A 236 15.89 -9.30 10.22
N ALA A 237 16.47 -9.68 11.36
CA ALA A 237 17.90 -9.58 11.61
C ALA A 237 18.70 -10.44 10.61
N SER A 238 18.26 -11.69 10.38
CA SER A 238 18.89 -12.57 9.40
C SER A 238 18.83 -11.98 7.98
N LEU A 239 17.66 -11.49 7.55
CA LEU A 239 17.49 -10.84 6.24
C LEU A 239 18.41 -9.63 6.10
N ALA A 240 18.36 -8.70 7.05
CA ALA A 240 19.08 -7.43 7.00
C ALA A 240 20.61 -7.60 6.93
N ALA A 241 21.15 -8.67 7.53
CA ALA A 241 22.57 -9.00 7.46
C ALA A 241 23.09 -9.25 6.03
N SER A 242 22.20 -9.40 5.05
CA SER A 242 22.54 -9.79 3.68
C SER A 242 21.98 -8.87 2.58
N VAL A 243 21.10 -7.95 2.95
CA VAL A 243 20.50 -6.99 2.01
C VAL A 243 21.49 -5.87 1.74
N SER A 244 22.05 -5.88 0.53
CA SER A 244 22.96 -4.83 0.04
C SER A 244 22.23 -3.57 -0.44
N ASP A 245 20.99 -3.73 -0.91
CA ASP A 245 20.18 -2.64 -1.48
C ASP A 245 18.70 -2.80 -1.11
N TRP A 246 18.27 -2.03 -0.12
CA TRP A 246 16.88 -2.00 0.36
C TRP A 246 15.89 -1.38 -0.63
N SER A 247 16.36 -0.64 -1.64
CA SER A 247 15.48 -0.06 -2.66
C SER A 247 14.80 -1.13 -3.53
N ARG A 248 15.41 -2.32 -3.58
CA ARG A 248 14.95 -3.49 -4.33
C ARG A 248 14.24 -4.53 -3.47
N VAL A 249 13.98 -4.24 -2.20
CA VAL A 249 13.31 -5.15 -1.26
C VAL A 249 11.91 -4.65 -0.90
N VAL A 250 10.96 -5.58 -0.88
CA VAL A 250 9.65 -5.43 -0.25
C VAL A 250 9.55 -6.47 0.85
N ILE A 251 9.17 -6.07 2.06
CA ILE A 251 8.92 -7.00 3.16
C ILE A 251 7.46 -7.40 3.11
N ALA A 252 7.17 -8.70 3.13
CA ALA A 252 5.82 -9.24 3.20
C ALA A 252 5.61 -9.95 4.55
N PHE A 253 4.74 -9.39 5.38
CA PHE A 253 4.38 -9.98 6.68
C PHE A 253 3.16 -10.88 6.53
N GLU A 254 3.26 -12.16 6.91
CA GLU A 254 2.15 -13.11 6.94
C GLU A 254 1.90 -13.65 8.35
N ALA A 255 0.71 -13.37 8.89
CA ALA A 255 0.22 -13.99 10.11
C ALA A 255 -0.40 -15.35 9.78
N LEU A 256 0.34 -16.46 9.92
CA LEU A 256 -0.10 -17.78 9.45
C LEU A 256 -1.43 -18.25 10.06
N TRP A 257 -1.70 -17.86 11.31
CA TRP A 257 -2.94 -18.19 12.00
C TRP A 257 -4.20 -17.52 11.40
N ALA A 258 -4.03 -16.45 10.62
CA ALA A 258 -5.09 -15.73 9.91
C ALA A 258 -5.15 -16.03 8.39
N SER A 259 -4.24 -16.89 7.91
CA SER A 259 -4.17 -17.30 6.51
C SER A 259 -4.87 -18.65 6.33
N ASN A 260 -5.92 -18.69 5.52
CA ASN A 260 -6.66 -19.92 5.17
C ASN A 260 -7.32 -20.66 6.35
N THR A 261 -7.49 -20.02 7.50
CA THR A 261 -8.14 -20.61 8.70
C THR A 261 -9.60 -20.16 8.89
N GLY A 262 -10.09 -19.23 8.07
CA GLY A 262 -11.38 -18.57 8.26
C GLY A 262 -11.38 -17.48 9.34
N VAL A 263 -10.28 -17.34 10.09
CA VAL A 263 -10.06 -16.26 11.04
C VAL A 263 -9.34 -15.12 10.32
N LEU A 264 -9.90 -13.90 10.40
CA LEU A 264 -9.27 -12.71 9.82
C LEU A 264 -8.52 -11.95 10.89
N ALA A 265 -7.27 -11.58 10.62
CA ALA A 265 -6.56 -10.61 11.43
C ALA A 265 -7.27 -9.25 11.31
N THR A 266 -7.48 -8.59 12.44
CA THR A 266 -8.09 -7.25 12.47
C THR A 266 -7.10 -6.20 11.93
N PRO A 267 -7.57 -5.07 11.40
CA PRO A 267 -6.69 -3.99 10.93
C PRO A 267 -5.70 -3.51 12.01
N ASN A 268 -6.12 -3.49 13.28
CA ASN A 268 -5.25 -3.10 14.40
C ASN A 268 -4.12 -4.09 14.64
N GLN A 269 -4.39 -5.40 14.60
CA GLN A 269 -3.35 -6.43 14.76
C GLN A 269 -2.32 -6.36 13.62
N VAL A 270 -2.78 -6.11 12.39
CA VAL A 270 -1.86 -5.95 11.26
C VAL A 270 -1.04 -4.66 11.40
N GLN A 271 -1.67 -3.53 11.72
CA GLN A 271 -0.99 -2.26 11.92
C GLN A 271 0.05 -2.31 13.04
N GLU A 272 -0.23 -3.02 14.14
CA GLU A 272 0.71 -3.23 15.24
C GLU A 272 2.01 -3.86 14.75
N VAL A 273 1.93 -4.99 14.04
CA VAL A 273 3.12 -5.70 13.54
C VAL A 273 3.86 -4.88 12.48
N LEU A 274 3.13 -4.26 11.54
CA LEU A 274 3.74 -3.45 10.49
C LEU A 274 4.49 -2.24 11.07
N SER A 275 3.94 -1.61 12.12
CA SER A 275 4.62 -0.53 12.84
C SER A 275 5.89 -1.02 13.53
N GLN A 276 5.86 -2.19 14.19
CA GLN A 276 7.05 -2.77 14.82
C GLN A 276 8.14 -3.11 13.81
N LEU A 277 7.78 -3.71 12.66
CA LEU A 277 8.73 -3.97 11.56
C LEU A 277 9.37 -2.68 11.05
N ARG A 278 8.58 -1.62 10.86
CA ARG A 278 9.10 -0.33 10.40
C ARG A 278 10.00 0.32 11.45
N GLN A 279 9.63 0.28 12.72
CA GLN A 279 10.47 0.75 13.82
C GLN A 279 11.78 -0.02 13.87
N TRP A 280 11.75 -1.33 13.69
CA TRP A 280 12.96 -2.15 13.68
C TRP A 280 13.90 -1.75 12.53
N LEU A 281 13.39 -1.53 11.32
CA LEU A 281 14.20 -0.99 10.20
C LEU A 281 14.83 0.35 10.55
N ARG A 282 14.08 1.21 11.25
CA ARG A 282 14.54 2.56 11.61
C ARG A 282 15.72 2.52 12.58
N HIS A 283 15.70 1.60 13.54
CA HIS A 283 16.72 1.43 14.56
C HIS A 283 17.93 0.62 14.07
N ASN A 284 17.70 -0.46 13.31
CA ASN A 284 18.74 -1.43 12.97
C ASN A 284 19.34 -1.24 11.58
N VAL A 285 18.68 -0.50 10.69
CA VAL A 285 19.19 -0.24 9.34
C VAL A 285 19.43 1.24 9.12
N SER A 286 18.37 2.04 8.96
CA SER A 286 18.44 3.49 8.93
C SER A 286 17.04 4.11 8.86
N HIS A 287 16.96 5.40 9.13
CA HIS A 287 15.74 6.19 8.93
C HIS A 287 15.28 6.18 7.48
N SER A 288 16.21 6.39 6.53
CA SER A 288 15.91 6.39 5.10
C SER A 288 15.31 5.05 4.66
N VAL A 289 15.91 3.93 5.07
CA VAL A 289 15.40 2.58 4.73
C VAL A 289 14.00 2.38 5.29
N ALA A 290 13.76 2.70 6.56
CA ALA A 290 12.44 2.57 7.17
C ALA A 290 11.37 3.41 6.47
N ASP A 291 11.74 4.60 5.97
CA ASP A 291 10.83 5.53 5.31
C ASP A 291 10.53 5.11 3.85
N THR A 292 11.47 4.42 3.18
CA THR A 292 11.34 4.02 1.77
C THR A 292 10.94 2.56 1.53
N THR A 293 11.31 1.63 2.41
CA THR A 293 11.00 0.20 2.25
C THR A 293 9.51 -0.04 2.41
N ARG A 294 8.94 -0.74 1.43
CA ARG A 294 7.52 -1.14 1.43
C ARG A 294 7.35 -2.36 2.31
N ILE A 295 6.38 -2.28 3.21
CA ILE A 295 5.96 -3.40 4.05
C ILE A 295 4.51 -3.74 3.68
N ILE A 296 4.30 -4.94 3.15
CA ILE A 296 2.99 -5.40 2.66
C ILE A 296 2.45 -6.48 3.59
N TYR A 297 1.12 -6.60 3.62
CA TYR A 297 0.44 -7.67 4.35
C TYR A 297 0.14 -8.85 3.42
N ALA A 298 0.48 -10.06 3.85
CA ALA A 298 0.41 -11.29 3.08
C ALA A 298 -0.67 -12.28 3.59
N GLY A 299 -1.72 -11.78 4.23
CA GLY A 299 -2.83 -12.61 4.73
C GLY A 299 -4.09 -12.59 3.86
N SER A 300 -5.21 -12.98 4.48
CA SER A 300 -6.52 -13.07 3.83
C SER A 300 -7.09 -11.69 3.45
N VAL A 301 -6.79 -11.23 2.22
CA VAL A 301 -7.29 -9.98 1.63
C VAL A 301 -8.21 -10.28 0.43
N SER A 302 -9.35 -9.61 0.36
CA SER A 302 -10.36 -9.71 -0.71
C SER A 302 -10.83 -8.32 -1.16
N SER A 303 -11.70 -8.27 -2.17
CA SER A 303 -12.41 -7.05 -2.57
C SER A 303 -13.08 -6.35 -1.39
N ASP A 304 -13.61 -7.11 -0.44
CA ASP A 304 -14.48 -6.61 0.62
C ASP A 304 -13.70 -5.88 1.73
N ASN A 305 -12.46 -6.29 2.01
CA ASN A 305 -11.66 -5.73 3.11
C ASN A 305 -10.46 -4.88 2.64
N CYS A 306 -10.07 -4.95 1.36
CA CYS A 306 -8.84 -4.32 0.89
C CYS A 306 -8.81 -2.80 1.10
N GLN A 307 -9.94 -2.11 0.96
CA GLN A 307 -10.01 -0.65 1.10
C GLN A 307 -9.84 -0.18 2.55
N GLU A 308 -10.29 -0.96 3.52
CA GLU A 308 -10.10 -0.68 4.94
C GLU A 308 -8.62 -0.91 5.30
N MET A 309 -8.08 -2.07 4.93
CA MET A 309 -6.68 -2.43 5.18
C MET A 309 -5.71 -1.44 4.52
N ALA A 310 -6.03 -0.95 3.32
CA ALA A 310 -5.20 0.02 2.59
C ALA A 310 -5.06 1.39 3.31
N ARG A 311 -5.87 1.65 4.34
CA ARG A 311 -5.82 2.88 5.16
C ARG A 311 -4.81 2.80 6.31
N LEU A 312 -4.31 1.61 6.61
CA LEU A 312 -3.30 1.44 7.65
C LEU A 312 -2.04 2.23 7.29
N ALA A 313 -1.50 2.94 8.28
CA ALA A 313 -0.44 3.93 8.09
C ALA A 313 0.89 3.31 7.64
N ASP A 314 1.16 2.10 8.13
CA ASP A 314 2.40 1.36 7.86
C ASP A 314 2.24 0.25 6.83
N LEU A 315 1.03 0.05 6.29
CA LEU A 315 0.77 -0.90 5.21
C LEU A 315 1.05 -0.23 3.87
N ASP A 316 1.87 -0.86 3.05
CA ASP A 316 2.25 -0.34 1.73
C ASP A 316 1.68 -1.19 0.58
N GLY A 317 0.83 -2.17 0.89
CA GLY A 317 0.19 -3.02 -0.09
C GLY A 317 -0.06 -4.44 0.39
N PHE A 318 -0.20 -5.36 -0.58
CA PHE A 318 -0.67 -6.71 -0.32
C PHE A 318 0.10 -7.77 -1.10
N LEU A 319 0.31 -8.93 -0.48
CA LEU A 319 0.58 -10.19 -1.18
C LEU A 319 -0.68 -11.04 -1.04
N VAL A 320 -1.30 -11.42 -2.15
CA VAL A 320 -2.58 -12.15 -2.13
C VAL A 320 -2.49 -13.46 -2.89
N GLY A 321 -3.09 -14.51 -2.32
CA GLY A 321 -3.14 -15.84 -2.89
C GLY A 321 -4.35 -16.03 -3.81
N SER A 322 -5.38 -16.72 -3.32
CA SER A 322 -6.55 -17.11 -4.13
C SER A 322 -7.29 -15.93 -4.79
N ALA A 323 -7.31 -14.76 -4.17
CA ALA A 323 -7.89 -13.54 -4.76
C ALA A 323 -7.14 -13.09 -6.04
N ALA A 324 -5.86 -13.42 -6.19
CA ALA A 324 -5.07 -13.15 -7.39
C ALA A 324 -5.53 -13.91 -8.63
N LEU A 325 -6.29 -14.99 -8.45
CA LEU A 325 -6.78 -15.84 -9.53
C LEU A 325 -8.12 -15.34 -10.09
N ARG A 326 -8.73 -14.34 -9.46
CA ARG A 326 -10.07 -13.83 -9.78
C ARG A 326 -10.03 -12.33 -10.03
N THR A 327 -11.17 -11.76 -10.42
CA THR A 327 -11.31 -10.32 -10.65
C THR A 327 -11.11 -9.48 -9.39
N ASP A 328 -11.20 -10.08 -8.18
CA ASP A 328 -10.92 -9.43 -6.89
C ASP A 328 -9.57 -8.67 -6.90
N ILE A 329 -8.56 -9.17 -7.61
CA ILE A 329 -7.24 -8.54 -7.70
C ILE A 329 -7.31 -7.10 -8.26
N ILE A 330 -8.28 -6.79 -9.11
CA ILE A 330 -8.48 -5.46 -9.67
C ILE A 330 -8.86 -4.47 -8.56
N ASP A 331 -9.81 -4.85 -7.71
CA ASP A 331 -10.24 -4.03 -6.56
C ASP A 331 -9.10 -3.84 -5.56
N ILE A 332 -8.32 -4.90 -5.33
CA ILE A 332 -7.16 -4.90 -4.43
C ILE A 332 -6.05 -3.96 -4.95
N ILE A 333 -5.76 -3.99 -6.26
CA ILE A 333 -4.82 -3.05 -6.90
C ILE A 333 -5.31 -1.61 -6.79
N ASN A 334 -6.63 -1.41 -6.84
CA ASN A 334 -7.29 -0.12 -6.77
C ASN A 334 -7.65 0.33 -5.35
N ALA A 335 -7.28 -0.43 -4.31
CA ALA A 335 -7.73 -0.22 -2.93
C ALA A 335 -7.36 1.16 -2.37
N ARG A 336 -6.14 1.64 -2.66
CA ARG A 336 -5.78 3.06 -2.49
C ARG A 336 -6.27 3.83 -3.69
N GLY A 337 -7.59 4.03 -3.80
CA GLY A 337 -8.18 4.84 -4.87
C GLY A 337 -7.46 6.19 -5.01
N SER A 338 -7.57 6.82 -6.18
CA SER A 338 -6.96 8.13 -6.41
C SER A 338 -7.33 9.11 -5.29
N TYR A 339 -6.33 9.56 -4.53
CA TYR A 339 -6.51 10.59 -3.51
C TYR A 339 -7.22 11.82 -4.08
N VAL A 340 -6.96 12.13 -5.35
CA VAL A 340 -7.63 13.19 -6.10
C VAL A 340 -9.12 12.90 -6.21
N SER A 341 -9.52 11.69 -6.63
CA SER A 341 -10.94 11.33 -6.74
C SER A 341 -11.66 11.37 -5.38
N ARG A 342 -10.99 11.02 -4.28
CA ARG A 342 -11.56 11.12 -2.93
C ARG A 342 -11.78 12.58 -2.53
N ILE A 343 -10.80 13.44 -2.75
CA ILE A 343 -10.89 14.87 -2.47
C ILE A 343 -11.97 15.51 -3.37
N VAL A 344 -12.00 15.17 -4.66
CA VAL A 344 -13.01 15.64 -5.62
C VAL A 344 -14.41 15.24 -5.19
N ASN A 345 -14.63 13.97 -4.83
CA ASN A 345 -15.95 13.48 -4.43
C ASN A 345 -16.41 14.16 -3.14
N PHE A 346 -15.53 14.27 -2.14
CA PHE A 346 -15.83 14.94 -0.89
C PHE A 346 -16.30 16.39 -1.12
N PHE A 347 -15.54 17.18 -1.90
CA PHE A 347 -15.92 18.56 -2.18
C PHE A 347 -17.18 18.67 -3.06
N SER A 348 -17.37 17.74 -4.01
CA SER A 348 -18.57 17.68 -4.84
C SER A 348 -19.84 17.39 -4.01
N GLU A 349 -19.74 16.54 -2.99
CA GLU A 349 -20.84 16.24 -2.06
C GLU A 349 -21.18 17.41 -1.14
N GLN A 350 -20.16 18.10 -0.63
CA GLN A 350 -20.36 19.32 0.17
C GLN A 350 -21.01 20.43 -0.66
N GLU A 351 -20.58 20.62 -1.92
CA GLU A 351 -21.18 21.61 -2.81
C GLU A 351 -22.64 21.28 -3.15
N ARG A 352 -22.96 20.00 -3.41
CA ARG A 352 -24.36 19.57 -3.62
C ARG A 352 -25.22 19.80 -2.39
N SER A 353 -24.67 19.55 -1.19
CA SER A 353 -25.38 19.78 0.08
C SER A 353 -25.65 21.27 0.30
N LEU A 354 -24.68 22.13 0.00
CA LEU A 354 -24.83 23.58 0.09
C LEU A 354 -25.82 24.16 -0.94
N LYS A 355 -25.93 23.56 -2.13
CA LYS A 355 -26.89 23.98 -3.18
C LYS A 355 -28.33 23.52 -2.92
N ARG A 356 -28.55 22.60 -1.98
CA ARG A 356 -29.88 22.10 -1.58
C ARG A 356 -30.50 22.88 -0.41
N ILE A 357 -29.74 23.79 0.19
CA ILE A 357 -30.15 24.73 1.25
C ILE A 357 -30.35 26.09 0.59
#